data_AF-A0A8X8ZCK4-F1
#
_entry.id   AF-A0A8X8ZCK4-F1
#
_cell.length_a   1.000
_cell.length_b   1.000
_cell.length_c   1.000
_cell.angle_alpha   90.00
_cell.angle_beta   90.00
_cell.angle_gamma   90.00
#
_symmetry.space_group_name_H-M   'P 1'
#
loop_
_entity.id
_entity.type
_entity.pdbx_description
1 polymer ?
#
loop_
_entity_poly.entity_id
_entity_poly.type
_entity_poly.pdbx_seq_one_letter_code
_entity_poly.pdbx_strand_id
1 'polypeptide(L)'
;MLSSMSLELQRQHEHMLPYEMLTHLKSLYASQAQTMEYEILRDLFKCELHDGSKVSEHVLNMIGLIERLASIGTVIPTNVSTNQILQSLPSSFENFIVNFNMNNTKVGLPELRNKLKTYESSTAKVKSVLMVSSSAKSSKWKNKPQ
;
A
#
# COMPACT_ATOMS: atom_id res chain seq x y z
N MET A 1 37.36 1.93 8.12
CA MET A 1 36.14 1.38 8.76
C MET A 1 35.82 2.12 10.05
N LEU A 2 36.72 2.14 11.06
CA LEU A 2 36.53 2.98 12.26
C LEU A 2 36.30 4.45 11.92
N SER A 3 37.14 5.04 11.06
CA SER A 3 37.05 6.47 10.67
C SER A 3 35.76 6.91 9.97
N SER A 4 34.97 5.97 9.43
CA SER A 4 33.68 6.26 8.78
C SER A 4 32.47 6.05 9.69
N MET A 5 32.69 5.67 10.96
CA MET A 5 31.65 5.43 11.95
C MET A 5 31.36 6.66 12.80
N SER A 6 30.22 6.67 13.49
CA SER A 6 29.97 7.67 14.53
C SER A 6 30.98 7.54 15.67
N LEU A 7 31.26 8.66 16.35
CA LEU A 7 32.19 8.71 17.50
C LEU A 7 31.82 7.71 18.61
N GLU A 8 30.52 7.49 18.82
CA GLU A 8 30.00 6.57 19.83
C GLU A 8 30.32 5.12 19.47
N LEU A 9 30.13 4.75 18.20
CA LEU A 9 30.47 3.43 17.71
C LEU A 9 31.99 3.22 17.66
N GLN A 10 32.77 4.26 17.33
CA GLN A 10 34.24 4.19 17.39
C GLN A 10 34.74 3.85 18.80
N ARG A 11 34.24 4.55 19.83
CA ARG A 11 34.60 4.29 21.23
C ARG A 11 34.29 2.87 21.67
N GLN A 12 33.17 2.29 21.21
CA GLN A 12 32.81 0.90 21.55
C GLN A 12 33.74 -0.15 20.94
N HIS A 13 34.50 0.18 19.90
CA HIS A 13 35.33 -0.78 19.15
C HIS A 13 36.82 -0.43 19.16
N GLU A 14 37.25 0.55 19.97
CA GLU A 14 38.62 1.07 20.02
C GLU A 14 39.66 0.00 20.40
N HIS A 15 39.23 -1.06 21.09
CA HIS A 15 40.06 -2.17 21.53
C HIS A 15 39.75 -3.51 20.83
N MET A 16 38.83 -3.52 19.86
CA MET A 16 38.54 -4.74 19.11
C MET A 16 39.51 -4.91 17.95
N LEU A 17 39.91 -6.16 17.68
CA LEU A 17 40.63 -6.46 16.46
C LEU A 17 39.73 -6.24 15.23
N PRO A 18 40.29 -5.86 14.07
CA PRO A 18 39.49 -5.58 12.86
C PRO A 18 38.52 -6.70 12.46
N TYR A 19 38.92 -7.96 12.65
CA TYR A 19 38.09 -9.13 12.37
C TYR A 19 36.90 -9.26 13.36
N GLU A 20 37.16 -9.05 14.65
CA GLU A 20 36.13 -9.10 15.70
C GLU A 20 35.13 -7.96 15.55
N MET A 21 35.62 -6.75 15.26
CA MET A 21 34.81 -5.59 14.94
C MET A 21 33.88 -5.86 13.74
N LEU A 22 34.42 -6.38 12.63
CA LEU A 22 33.63 -6.72 11.46
C LEU A 22 32.53 -7.76 11.80
N THR A 23 32.89 -8.78 12.58
CA THR A 23 31.97 -9.85 12.98
C THR A 23 30.86 -9.32 13.88
N HIS A 24 31.20 -8.50 14.86
CA HIS A 24 30.24 -7.90 15.78
C HIS A 24 29.27 -6.96 15.05
N LEU A 25 29.78 -6.09 14.17
CA LEU A 25 28.95 -5.19 13.38
C LEU A 25 28.03 -5.95 12.45
N LYS A 26 28.52 -6.99 11.77
CA LYS A 26 27.67 -7.86 10.94
C LYS A 26 26.53 -8.45 11.75
N SER A 27 26.82 -8.95 12.95
CA SER A 27 25.79 -9.52 13.84
C SER A 27 24.76 -8.47 14.26
N LEU A 28 25.22 -7.28 14.69
CA LEU A 28 24.37 -6.21 15.18
C LEU A 28 23.45 -5.66 14.07
N TYR A 29 24.01 -5.34 12.91
CA TYR A 29 23.23 -4.83 11.78
C TYR A 29 22.37 -5.91 11.11
N ALA A 30 22.78 -7.18 11.14
CA ALA A 30 21.92 -8.28 10.67
C ALA A 30 20.66 -8.42 11.53
N SER A 31 20.80 -8.35 12.86
CA SER A 31 19.64 -8.36 13.76
C SER A 31 18.71 -7.17 13.50
N GLN A 32 19.28 -5.98 13.31
CA GLN A 32 18.48 -4.78 13.03
C GLN A 32 17.76 -4.86 11.68
N ALA A 33 18.44 -5.37 10.65
CA ALA A 33 17.85 -5.57 9.32
C ALA A 33 16.67 -6.56 9.38
N GLN A 34 16.81 -7.67 10.10
CA GLN A 34 15.72 -8.64 10.28
C GLN A 34 14.51 -8.03 11.00
N THR A 35 14.75 -7.24 12.05
CA THR A 35 13.66 -6.54 12.76
C THR A 35 12.96 -5.53 11.85
N MET A 36 13.71 -4.72 11.11
CA MET A 36 13.14 -3.76 10.15
C MET A 36 12.35 -4.46 9.04
N GLU A 37 12.87 -5.55 8.48
CA GLU A 37 12.17 -6.34 7.47
C GLU A 37 10.85 -6.87 8.01
N TYR A 38 10.85 -7.47 9.20
CA TYR A 38 9.64 -7.95 9.86
C TYR A 38 8.60 -6.84 10.07
N GLU A 39 9.01 -5.68 10.57
CA GLU A 39 8.10 -4.56 10.81
C GLU A 39 7.46 -4.05 9.51
N ILE A 40 8.26 -3.87 8.46
CA ILE A 40 7.74 -3.38 7.18
C ILE A 40 6.81 -4.42 6.54
N LEU A 41 7.17 -5.72 6.57
CA LEU A 41 6.29 -6.79 6.09
C LEU A 41 4.99 -6.81 6.90
N ARG A 42 5.06 -6.74 8.23
CA ARG A 42 3.88 -6.70 9.10
C ARG A 42 2.96 -5.54 8.73
N ASP A 43 3.52 -4.35 8.52
CA ASP A 43 2.75 -3.16 8.18
C ASP A 43 2.16 -3.29 6.77
N LEU A 44 2.90 -3.85 5.80
CA LEU A 44 2.41 -4.13 4.44
C LEU A 44 1.26 -5.15 4.42
N PHE A 45 1.39 -6.23 5.20
CA PHE A 45 0.38 -7.29 5.26
C PHE A 45 -0.87 -6.90 6.07
N LYS A 46 -0.74 -5.92 6.98
CA LYS A 46 -1.86 -5.35 7.74
C LYS A 46 -2.50 -4.12 7.10
N CYS A 47 -1.96 -3.60 5.99
CA CYS A 47 -2.57 -2.49 5.28
C CYS A 47 -3.96 -2.89 4.78
N GLU A 48 -4.98 -2.15 5.20
CA GLU A 48 -6.36 -2.28 4.73
C GLU A 48 -6.88 -0.89 4.41
N LEU A 49 -7.56 -0.75 3.27
CA LEU A 49 -8.21 0.50 2.90
C LEU A 49 -9.54 0.62 3.64
N HIS A 50 -9.62 1.57 4.57
CA HIS A 50 -10.84 1.89 5.29
C HIS A 50 -11.88 2.58 4.39
N ASP A 51 -13.16 2.31 4.65
CA ASP A 51 -14.26 2.94 3.93
C ASP A 51 -14.18 4.48 4.02
N GLY A 52 -14.32 5.14 2.87
CA GLY A 52 -14.23 6.60 2.74
C GLY A 52 -12.81 7.16 2.56
N SER A 53 -11.77 6.34 2.70
CA SER A 53 -10.40 6.74 2.37
C SER A 53 -10.13 6.69 0.86
N LYS A 54 -9.12 7.44 0.39
CA LYS A 54 -8.78 7.50 -1.04
C LYS A 54 -7.91 6.32 -1.46
N VAL A 55 -8.36 5.54 -2.43
CA VAL A 55 -7.61 4.38 -2.95
C VAL A 55 -6.23 4.76 -3.47
N SER A 56 -6.09 5.94 -4.08
CA SER A 56 -4.80 6.40 -4.61
C SER A 56 -3.76 6.64 -3.52
N GLU A 57 -4.16 7.09 -2.34
CA GLU A 57 -3.25 7.39 -1.23
C GLU A 57 -2.81 6.08 -0.55
N HIS A 58 -3.77 5.19 -0.34
CA HIS A 58 -3.53 3.85 0.18
C HIS A 58 -2.53 3.06 -0.68
N VAL A 59 -2.75 2.99 -1.99
CA VAL A 59 -1.85 2.27 -2.91
C VAL A 59 -0.44 2.90 -2.93
N LEU A 60 -0.34 4.23 -2.82
CA LEU A 60 0.96 4.91 -2.72
C LEU A 60 1.70 4.52 -1.43
N ASN A 61 0.99 4.45 -0.30
CA ASN A 61 1.57 4.03 0.96
C ASN A 61 2.13 2.59 0.86
N MET A 62 1.36 1.67 0.28
CA MET A 62 1.83 0.29 0.07
C MET A 62 3.03 0.20 -0.87
N ILE A 63 3.06 0.99 -1.95
CA ILE A 63 4.24 1.10 -2.84
C ILE A 63 5.46 1.56 -2.04
N GLY A 64 5.32 2.56 -1.18
CA GLY A 64 6.41 3.04 -0.33
C GLY A 64 6.96 1.95 0.62
N LEU A 65 6.09 1.09 1.17
CA LEU A 65 6.53 -0.05 1.99
C LEU A 65 7.30 -1.08 1.16
N ILE A 66 6.84 -1.38 -0.06
CA ILE A 66 7.51 -2.31 -0.99
C ILE A 66 8.89 -1.77 -1.40
N GLU A 67 8.98 -0.48 -1.72
CA GLU A 67 10.25 0.19 -2.05
C GLU A 67 11.22 0.20 -0.86
N ARG A 68 10.69 0.38 0.37
CA ARG A 68 11.49 0.31 1.59
C ARG A 68 12.05 -1.09 1.82
N LEU A 69 11.28 -2.15 1.58
CA LEU A 69 11.79 -3.53 1.61
C LEU A 69 12.91 -3.75 0.59
N ALA A 70 12.73 -3.26 -0.64
CA ALA A 70 13.76 -3.36 -1.67
C ALA A 70 15.06 -2.65 -1.26
N SER A 71 14.96 -1.51 -0.56
CA SER A 71 16.13 -0.75 -0.07
C SER A 71 16.96 -1.49 0.99
N ILE A 72 16.37 -2.43 1.73
CA ILE A 72 17.06 -3.26 2.74
C ILE A 72 17.40 -4.66 2.22
N GLY A 73 17.20 -4.91 0.92
CA GLY A 73 17.58 -6.15 0.24
C GLY A 73 16.45 -7.17 0.05
N THR A 74 15.23 -6.87 0.51
CA THR A 74 14.07 -7.76 0.37
C THR A 74 13.22 -7.34 -0.82
N VAL A 75 13.30 -8.08 -1.92
CA VAL A 75 12.53 -7.79 -3.12
C VAL A 75 11.28 -8.67 -3.17
N ILE A 76 10.11 -8.05 -3.05
CA ILE A 76 8.84 -8.76 -3.23
C ILE A 76 8.55 -8.89 -4.74
N PRO A 77 8.24 -10.10 -5.24
CA PRO A 77 7.83 -10.28 -6.63
C PRO A 77 6.62 -9.41 -6.99
N THR A 78 6.60 -8.86 -8.20
CA THR A 78 5.54 -7.93 -8.63
C THR A 78 4.14 -8.53 -8.53
N ASN A 79 3.97 -9.84 -8.81
CA ASN A 79 2.69 -10.52 -8.68
C ASN A 79 2.21 -10.57 -7.22
N VAL A 80 3.12 -10.82 -6.27
CA VAL A 80 2.79 -10.83 -4.84
C VAL A 80 2.42 -9.43 -4.36
N SER A 81 3.18 -8.42 -4.79
CA SER A 81 2.89 -7.01 -4.49
C SER A 81 1.52 -6.59 -5.00
N THR A 82 1.19 -6.95 -6.24
CA THR A 82 -0.13 -6.69 -6.84
C THR A 82 -1.24 -7.39 -6.05
N ASN A 83 -1.09 -8.68 -5.75
CA ASN A 83 -2.07 -9.44 -4.99
C ASN A 83 -2.30 -8.85 -3.59
N GLN A 84 -1.23 -8.42 -2.92
CA GLN A 84 -1.31 -7.79 -1.61
C GLN A 84 -2.09 -6.48 -1.65
N ILE A 85 -1.86 -5.64 -2.67
CA ILE A 85 -2.64 -4.42 -2.88
C ILE A 85 -4.11 -4.76 -3.13
N LEU A 86 -4.43 -5.73 -3.99
CA LEU A 86 -5.81 -6.12 -4.26
C LEU A 86 -6.52 -6.67 -3.01
N GLN A 87 -5.82 -7.45 -2.19
CA GLN A 87 -6.35 -8.00 -0.94
C GLN A 87 -6.69 -6.92 0.10
N SER A 88 -5.93 -5.83 0.12
CA SER A 88 -6.15 -4.72 1.05
C SER A 88 -7.40 -3.87 0.77
N LEU A 89 -8.07 -4.08 -0.37
CA LEU A 89 -9.21 -3.26 -0.78
C LEU A 89 -10.51 -3.77 -0.13
N PRO A 90 -11.44 -2.86 0.22
CA PRO A 90 -12.74 -3.25 0.75
C PRO A 90 -13.61 -3.89 -0.35
N SER A 91 -14.69 -4.55 0.07
CA SER A 91 -15.63 -5.26 -0.82
C SER A 91 -16.24 -4.37 -1.92
N SER A 92 -16.25 -3.05 -1.75
CA SER A 92 -16.67 -2.09 -2.78
C SER A 92 -15.83 -2.14 -4.06
N PHE A 93 -14.64 -2.76 -4.02
CA PHE A 93 -13.76 -2.98 -5.17
C PHE A 93 -13.83 -4.42 -5.74
N GLU A 94 -14.72 -5.29 -5.26
CA GLU A 94 -14.80 -6.69 -5.69
C GLU A 94 -14.98 -6.83 -7.21
N ASN A 95 -15.87 -6.03 -7.80
CA ASN A 95 -16.08 -5.98 -9.26
C ASN A 95 -14.81 -5.59 -10.03
N PHE A 96 -14.00 -4.67 -9.47
CA PHE A 96 -12.71 -4.32 -10.05
C PHE A 96 -11.75 -5.51 -10.00
N ILE A 97 -11.66 -6.20 -8.85
CA ILE A 97 -10.76 -7.35 -8.65
C ILE A 97 -11.10 -8.49 -9.61
N VAL A 98 -12.38 -8.85 -9.74
CA VAL A 98 -12.83 -9.89 -10.67
C VAL A 98 -12.45 -9.53 -12.11
N ASN A 99 -12.74 -8.30 -12.54
CA ASN A 99 -12.39 -7.84 -13.89
C ASN A 99 -10.87 -7.79 -14.11
N PHE A 100 -10.10 -7.35 -13.12
CA PHE A 100 -8.64 -7.31 -13.20
C PHE A 100 -8.06 -8.71 -13.38
N ASN A 101 -8.52 -9.68 -12.59
CA ASN A 101 -8.07 -11.08 -12.65
C ASN A 101 -8.44 -11.75 -13.98
N MET A 102 -9.63 -11.48 -14.51
CA MET A 102 -10.08 -12.05 -15.79
C MET A 102 -9.24 -11.57 -16.98
N ASN A 103 -8.77 -10.33 -16.95
CA ASN A 103 -8.03 -9.75 -18.07
C ASN A 103 -6.55 -10.21 -18.12
N ASN A 104 -6.04 -10.95 -17.12
CA ASN A 104 -4.66 -11.45 -17.05
C ASN A 104 -3.58 -10.39 -17.35
N THR A 105 -3.88 -9.10 -17.11
CA THR A 105 -2.97 -8.01 -17.44
C THR A 105 -1.87 -7.92 -16.40
N LYS A 106 -0.65 -8.27 -16.78
CA LYS A 106 0.54 -7.93 -16.02
C LYS A 106 0.76 -6.42 -16.13
N VAL A 107 0.48 -5.70 -15.06
CA VAL A 107 0.67 -4.24 -14.98
C VAL A 107 1.62 -3.89 -13.85
N GLY A 108 2.33 -2.78 -14.01
CA GLY A 108 3.17 -2.23 -12.93
C GLY A 108 2.32 -1.61 -11.82
N LEU A 109 2.88 -1.48 -10.61
CA LEU A 109 2.20 -0.84 -9.47
C LEU A 109 1.70 0.59 -9.77
N PRO A 110 2.45 1.45 -10.51
CA PRO A 110 1.95 2.78 -10.88
C PRO A 110 0.71 2.72 -11.79
N GLU A 111 0.65 1.74 -12.69
CA GLU A 111 -0.50 1.55 -13.59
C GLU A 111 -1.71 1.00 -12.84
N LEU A 112 -1.50 0.02 -11.95
CA LEU A 112 -2.54 -0.50 -11.05
C LEU A 112 -3.19 0.64 -10.25
N ARG A 113 -2.37 1.52 -9.66
CA ARG A 113 -2.84 2.71 -8.94
C ARG A 113 -3.73 3.60 -9.82
N ASN A 114 -3.31 3.87 -11.06
CA ASN A 114 -4.08 4.71 -11.99
C ASN A 114 -5.43 4.07 -12.36
N LYS A 115 -5.46 2.76 -12.57
CA LYS A 115 -6.70 2.00 -12.83
C LYS A 115 -7.65 2.04 -11.64
N LEU A 116 -7.15 1.81 -10.43
CA LEU A 116 -7.93 1.90 -9.19
C LEU A 116 -8.51 3.30 -8.97
N LYS A 117 -7.70 4.35 -9.15
CA LYS A 117 -8.15 5.75 -9.06
C LYS A 117 -9.27 6.08 -10.06
N THR A 118 -9.13 5.59 -11.30
CA THR A 118 -10.13 5.79 -12.35
C THR A 118 -11.44 5.07 -12.01
N TYR A 119 -11.33 3.84 -11.48
CA TYR A 119 -12.47 3.07 -11.02
C TYR A 119 -13.24 3.78 -9.89
N GLU A 120 -12.55 4.21 -8.84
CA GLU A 120 -13.12 4.96 -7.70
C GLU A 120 -13.86 6.23 -8.18
N SER A 121 -13.25 6.99 -9.09
CA SER A 121 -13.86 8.20 -9.64
C SER A 121 -15.13 7.91 -10.45
N SER A 122 -15.18 6.78 -11.14
CA SER A 122 -16.31 6.38 -11.98
C SER A 122 -17.48 5.88 -11.14
N THR A 123 -17.21 5.09 -10.11
CA THR A 123 -18.24 4.59 -9.18
C THR A 123 -18.84 5.71 -8.34
N ALA A 124 -18.06 6.72 -7.95
CA ALA A 124 -18.57 7.92 -7.28
C ALA A 124 -19.58 8.70 -8.15
N LYS A 125 -19.29 8.85 -9.45
CA LYS A 125 -20.21 9.51 -10.40
C LYS A 125 -21.52 8.74 -10.56
N VAL A 126 -21.46 7.40 -10.67
CA VAL A 126 -22.66 6.56 -10.78
C VAL A 126 -23.55 6.71 -9.55
N LYS A 127 -22.98 6.68 -8.34
CA LYS A 127 -23.74 6.90 -7.09
C LYS A 127 -24.42 8.28 -7.07
N SER A 128 -23.72 9.33 -7.51
CA SER A 128 -24.29 10.68 -7.58
C SER A 128 -25.47 10.78 -8.57
N VAL A 129 -25.38 10.14 -9.74
CA VAL A 129 -26.45 10.17 -10.75
C VAL A 129 -27.70 9.44 -10.26
N LEU A 130 -27.53 8.29 -9.59
CA LEU A 130 -28.65 7.52 -9.03
C LEU A 130 -29.41 8.33 -7.96
N MET A 131 -28.71 9.05 -7.08
CA MET A 131 -29.33 9.90 -6.04
C MET A 131 -30.11 11.10 -6.58
N VAL A 132 -29.70 11.68 -7.72
CA VAL A 132 -30.44 12.78 -8.36
C VAL A 132 -31.73 12.26 -9.02
N SER A 133 -31.69 11.06 -9.59
CA SER A 133 -32.85 10.46 -10.26
C SER A 133 -33.96 10.01 -9.29
N SER A 134 -33.62 9.62 -8.05
CA SER A 134 -34.58 9.20 -7.03
C SER A 134 -35.30 10.36 -6.34
N SER A 135 -34.78 11.58 -6.46
CA SER A 135 -35.36 12.78 -5.83
C SER A 135 -36.49 13.44 -6.65
N ALA A 136 -36.83 12.89 -7.82
CA ALA A 136 -37.70 13.55 -8.79
C ALA A 136 -39.13 12.95 -8.88
N LYS A 137 -39.81 12.57 -7.78
CA LYS A 137 -41.28 12.31 -7.80
C LYS A 137 -41.98 12.59 -6.46
N SER A 138 -42.65 13.74 -6.33
CA SER A 138 -44.12 13.83 -6.14
C SER A 138 -44.60 15.25 -5.76
N SER A 139 -44.82 16.13 -6.75
CA SER A 139 -45.73 17.27 -6.57
C SER A 139 -47.16 16.82 -6.89
N LYS A 140 -47.95 16.67 -5.82
CA LYS A 140 -49.35 16.26 -5.76
C LYS A 140 -50.25 17.26 -6.53
N TRP A 141 -50.75 16.89 -7.71
CA TRP A 141 -51.79 17.68 -8.39
C TRP A 141 -53.15 17.30 -7.80
N LYS A 142 -53.72 18.16 -6.95
CA LYS A 142 -55.13 18.08 -6.53
C LYS A 142 -55.98 18.71 -7.62
N ASN A 143 -56.72 17.92 -8.37
CA ASN A 143 -57.86 18.41 -9.16
C ASN A 143 -59.16 18.07 -8.40
N LYS A 144 -59.87 19.11 -7.95
CA LYS A 144 -61.33 19.11 -7.81
C LYS A 144 -61.90 19.84 -9.03
N PRO A 145 -63.05 19.42 -9.55
CA PRO A 145 -64.18 20.34 -9.47
C PRO A 145 -65.53 19.67 -9.14
N GLN A 146 -66.50 20.56 -8.95
CA GLN A 146 -67.89 20.48 -8.45
C GLN A 146 -68.74 19.28 -8.83
#